data_AF-A0AAP6MN29-F1
#
_entry.id   AF-A0AAP6MN29-F1
#
_cell.length_a   1.000
_cell.length_b   1.000
_cell.length_c   1.000
_cell.angle_alpha   90.00
_cell.angle_beta   90.00
_cell.angle_gamma   90.00
#
_symmetry.space_group_name_H-M   'P 1'
#
loop_
_entity.id
_entity.type
_entity.pdbx_description
1 polymer ?
#
loop_
_entity_poly.entity_id
_entity_poly.type
_entity_poly.pdbx_seq_one_letter_code
_entity_poly.pdbx_strand_id
1 'polypeptide(L)'
;MAKDFICIATGNGVANLPVLLDLAKPEDKIHWLASPQATEQEWIKHPHQILWDRGFRNQDVLRGMAHAHDIHRGLSKQIDKVSDEVILVSNGGTKPMQIALITGRNGSLYMIESKRSQIMSGGGGSIRKELDARAHNIRAAGT
;
A
#
# COMPACT_ATOMS: atom_id res chain seq x y z
N MET A 1 18.75 -8.76 3.35
CA MET A 1 19.00 -7.31 3.44
C MET A 1 17.74 -6.69 4.02
N ALA A 2 17.88 -5.78 4.98
CA ALA A 2 16.74 -5.11 5.60
C ALA A 2 16.24 -3.99 4.67
N LYS A 3 14.93 -3.86 4.57
CA LYS A 3 14.24 -2.88 3.72
C LYS A 3 13.54 -1.84 4.57
N ASP A 4 13.41 -0.63 4.03
CA ASP A 4 12.52 0.39 4.60
C ASP A 4 11.24 0.49 3.77
N PHE A 5 10.09 0.30 4.42
CA PHE A 5 8.77 0.49 3.85
C PHE A 5 8.23 1.84 4.27
N ILE A 6 7.82 2.67 3.31
CA ILE A 6 7.26 3.99 3.58
C ILE A 6 5.79 4.01 3.18
N CYS A 7 4.91 4.16 4.17
CA CYS A 7 3.47 4.02 4.04
C CYS A 7 2.77 5.34 4.40
N ILE A 8 1.75 5.72 3.64
CA ILE A 8 0.88 6.86 4.04
C ILE A 8 -0.25 6.34 4.93
N ALA A 9 -0.37 6.90 6.14
CA ALA A 9 -1.49 6.60 7.03
C ALA A 9 -2.82 7.06 6.42
N THR A 10 -3.85 6.23 6.51
CA THR A 10 -5.15 6.47 5.89
C THR A 10 -6.26 5.91 6.75
N GLY A 11 -7.45 6.53 6.71
CA GLY A 11 -8.64 6.04 7.42
C GLY A 11 -9.11 4.67 6.93
N ASN A 12 -8.67 4.24 5.74
CA ASN A 12 -8.79 2.84 5.32
C ASN A 12 -7.67 2.01 5.99
N GLY A 13 -7.88 1.62 7.26
CA GLY A 13 -6.90 0.98 8.13
C GLY A 13 -6.29 -0.35 7.66
N VAL A 14 -6.65 -0.82 6.46
CA VAL A 14 -6.09 -2.02 5.83
C VAL A 14 -5.39 -1.76 4.49
N ALA A 15 -5.42 -0.54 3.94
CA ALA A 15 -4.97 -0.28 2.57
C ALA A 15 -3.49 -0.66 2.31
N ASN A 16 -2.62 -0.43 3.28
CA ASN A 16 -1.19 -0.74 3.15
C ASN A 16 -0.86 -2.19 3.57
N LEU A 17 -1.74 -2.85 4.33
CA LEU A 17 -1.44 -4.15 4.94
C LEU A 17 -1.13 -5.24 3.93
N PRO A 18 -1.88 -5.44 2.83
CA PRO A 18 -1.57 -6.55 1.93
C PRO A 18 -0.16 -6.46 1.33
N VAL A 19 0.33 -5.26 1.01
CA VAL A 19 1.71 -5.07 0.51
C VAL A 19 2.73 -5.40 1.59
N LEU A 20 2.53 -4.89 2.81
CA LEU A 20 3.43 -5.14 3.93
C LEU A 20 3.50 -6.63 4.28
N LEU A 21 2.37 -7.32 4.25
CA LEU A 21 2.29 -8.73 4.60
C LEU A 21 2.86 -9.67 3.52
N ASP A 22 2.87 -9.24 2.27
CA ASP A 22 3.41 -10.00 1.14
C ASP A 22 4.92 -9.79 0.97
N LEU A 23 5.40 -8.56 1.19
CA LEU A 23 6.77 -8.18 0.84
C LEU A 23 7.71 -7.98 2.03
N ALA A 24 7.18 -7.57 3.19
CA ALA A 24 8.01 -7.21 4.33
C ALA A 24 8.32 -8.44 5.21
N LYS A 25 9.46 -8.37 5.88
CA LYS A 25 9.89 -9.32 6.91
C LYS A 25 9.92 -8.65 8.29
N PRO A 26 9.88 -9.42 9.40
CA PRO A 26 9.87 -8.87 10.75
C PRO A 26 11.04 -7.92 11.08
N GLU A 27 12.20 -8.10 10.44
CA GLU A 27 13.39 -7.26 10.57
C GLU A 27 13.33 -5.94 9.78
N ASP A 28 12.42 -5.83 8.80
CA ASP A 28 12.27 -4.63 7.98
C ASP A 28 11.65 -3.49 8.79
N LYS A 29 11.96 -2.25 8.38
CA LYS A 29 11.46 -1.05 9.05
C LYS A 29 10.24 -0.51 8.33
N ILE A 30 9.20 -0.12 9.07
CA ILE A 30 7.98 0.46 8.52
C ILE A 30 7.82 1.90 9.03
N HIS A 31 7.83 2.83 8.10
CA HIS A 31 7.62 4.25 8.33
C HIS A 31 6.20 4.68 7.98
N TRP A 32 5.45 5.15 8.98
CA TRP A 32 4.09 5.66 8.79
C TRP A 32 4.08 7.19 8.65
N LEU A 33 3.80 7.69 7.45
CA LEU A 33 3.57 9.11 7.20
C LEU A 33 2.17 9.50 7.67
N ALA A 34 2.10 10.22 8.79
CA ALA A 34 0.85 10.62 9.42
C ALA A 34 0.59 12.12 9.23
N SER A 35 -0.50 12.48 8.56
CA SER A 35 -1.03 13.84 8.60
C SER A 35 -1.52 14.19 10.03
N PRO A 36 -1.76 15.49 10.34
CA PRO A 36 -2.40 15.88 11.59
C PRO A 36 -3.72 15.14 11.83
N GLN A 37 -4.55 15.03 10.79
CA GLN A 37 -5.80 14.27 10.85
C GLN A 37 -5.57 12.78 11.15
N ALA A 38 -4.60 12.15 10.48
CA ALA A 38 -4.28 10.74 10.72
C ALA A 38 -3.77 10.49 12.14
N THR A 39 -3.07 11.47 12.72
CA THR A 39 -2.61 11.45 14.10
C THR A 39 -3.79 11.57 15.08
N GLU A 40 -4.67 12.56 14.87
CA GLU A 40 -5.84 12.81 15.72
C GLU A 40 -6.81 11.62 15.73
N GLN A 41 -7.04 11.02 14.57
CA GLN A 41 -7.97 9.90 14.41
C GLN A 41 -7.33 8.52 14.64
N GLU A 42 -6.09 8.48 15.14
CA GLU A 42 -5.35 7.24 15.42
C GLU A 42 -5.33 6.21 14.26
N TRP A 43 -5.28 6.66 13.00
CA TRP A 43 -5.41 5.77 11.82
C TRP A 43 -4.36 4.65 11.74
N ILE A 44 -3.22 4.83 12.42
CA ILE A 44 -2.12 3.86 12.44
C ILE A 44 -2.34 2.77 13.51
N LYS A 45 -3.17 3.00 14.52
CA LYS A 45 -3.28 2.13 15.69
C LYS A 45 -3.63 0.69 15.33
N HIS A 46 -4.65 0.51 14.49
CA HIS A 46 -5.09 -0.82 14.07
C HIS A 46 -4.09 -1.55 13.16
N PRO A 47 -3.59 -0.96 12.04
CA PRO A 47 -2.58 -1.63 11.23
C PRO A 47 -1.28 -1.90 12.02
N HIS A 48 -0.89 -0.99 12.92
CA HIS A 48 0.26 -1.20 13.80
C HIS A 48 0.08 -2.44 14.69
N GLN A 49 -1.10 -2.61 15.31
CA GLN A 49 -1.39 -3.79 16.13
C GLN A 49 -1.36 -5.08 15.30
N ILE A 50 -1.95 -5.10 14.10
CA ILE A 50 -1.94 -6.29 13.24
C ILE A 50 -0.51 -6.70 12.88
N LEU A 51 0.33 -5.73 12.54
CA LEU A 51 1.74 -5.96 12.21
C LEU A 51 2.52 -6.38 13.47
N TRP A 52 2.19 -5.80 14.63
CA TRP A 52 2.77 -6.21 15.90
C TRP A 52 2.43 -7.68 16.21
N ASP A 53 1.19 -8.11 16.06
CA ASP A 53 0.82 -9.51 16.32
C ASP A 53 1.53 -10.49 15.38
N ARG A 54 2.06 -10.01 14.25
CA ARG A 54 2.82 -10.78 13.25
C ARG A 54 4.35 -10.62 13.34
N GLY A 55 4.85 -9.98 14.39
CA GLY A 55 6.29 -9.89 14.65
C GLY A 55 6.99 -8.64 14.10
N PHE A 56 6.30 -7.76 13.36
CA PHE A 56 6.86 -6.51 12.85
C PHE A 56 6.96 -5.48 13.99
N ARG A 57 8.10 -5.47 14.69
CA ARG A 57 8.34 -4.57 15.84
C ARG A 57 8.93 -3.22 15.44
N ASN A 58 9.60 -3.15 14.29
CA ASN A 58 10.32 -1.96 13.86
C ASN A 58 9.40 -1.03 13.06
N GLN A 59 8.55 -0.29 13.78
CA GLN A 59 7.60 0.65 13.21
C GLN A 59 7.81 2.04 13.81
N ASP A 60 7.87 3.08 12.99
CA ASP A 60 7.88 4.47 13.46
C ASP A 60 6.80 5.32 12.76
N VAL A 61 6.46 6.43 13.41
CA VAL A 61 5.41 7.34 12.95
C VAL A 61 6.00 8.72 12.70
N LEU A 62 6.00 9.11 11.44
CA LEU A 62 6.41 10.42 10.96
C LEU A 62 5.20 11.34 10.94
N ARG A 63 5.02 12.12 12.01
CA ARG A 63 3.86 13.00 12.22
C ARG A 63 4.00 14.34 11.48
N GLY A 64 2.86 14.99 11.23
CA GLY A 64 2.80 16.32 10.63
C GLY A 64 2.91 16.32 9.10
N MET A 65 2.71 15.18 8.45
CA MET A 65 2.84 15.02 7.01
C MET A 65 1.55 15.44 6.29
N ALA A 66 1.23 16.73 6.30
CA ALA A 66 0.01 17.25 5.69
C ALA A 66 0.19 17.56 4.19
N HIS A 67 1.37 18.03 3.81
CA HIS A 67 1.66 18.53 2.48
C HIS A 67 2.89 17.87 1.85
N ALA A 68 3.05 18.06 0.54
CA ALA A 68 4.17 17.49 -0.21
C ALA A 68 5.54 17.91 0.36
N HIS A 69 5.68 19.19 0.74
CA HIS A 69 6.93 19.71 1.30
C HIS A 69 7.23 19.12 2.69
N ASP A 70 6.22 18.77 3.48
CA ASP A 70 6.41 18.09 4.77
C ASP A 70 6.94 16.68 4.54
N ILE A 71 6.36 15.96 3.58
CA ILE A 71 6.79 14.61 3.19
C ILE A 71 8.26 14.67 2.74
N HIS A 72 8.60 15.53 1.78
CA HIS A 72 9.99 15.67 1.29
C HIS A 72 10.97 15.99 2.42
N ARG A 73 10.60 16.91 3.32
CA ARG A 73 11.42 17.29 4.48
C ARG A 73 11.55 16.15 5.49
N GLY A 74 10.47 15.41 5.74
CA GLY A 74 10.46 14.26 6.64
C GLY A 74 11.33 13.12 6.11
N LEU A 75 11.18 12.80 4.82
CA LEU A 75 11.96 11.76 4.14
C LEU A 75 13.46 12.06 4.15
N SER A 76 13.86 13.28 3.78
CA SER A 76 15.27 13.70 3.77
C SER A 76 15.90 13.76 5.16
N LYS A 77 15.15 14.15 6.19
CA LYS A 77 15.70 14.24 7.55
C LYS A 77 15.78 12.90 8.28
N GLN A 78 14.85 12.00 8.02
CA GLN A 78 14.63 10.83 8.90
C GLN A 78 14.95 9.48 8.25
N ILE A 79 15.01 9.40 6.92
CA ILE A 79 15.16 8.11 6.21
C ILE A 79 16.53 8.01 5.50
N ASP A 80 17.42 8.98 5.68
CA ASP A 80 18.60 9.11 4.81
C ASP A 80 19.74 8.10 5.02
N LYS A 81 19.65 7.09 5.90
CA LYS A 81 20.86 6.32 6.26
C LYS A 81 20.76 4.82 6.57
N VAL A 82 19.65 4.11 6.38
CA VAL A 82 19.52 2.80 7.08
C VAL A 82 19.36 1.56 6.20
N SER A 83 18.68 1.62 5.05
CA SER A 83 18.39 0.42 4.25
C SER A 83 18.97 0.46 2.84
N ASP A 84 19.34 -0.73 2.33
CA ASP A 84 19.82 -0.93 0.96
C ASP A 84 18.68 -0.79 -0.08
N GLU A 85 17.44 -0.94 0.35
CA GLU A 85 16.25 -0.94 -0.50
C GLU A 85 15.08 -0.23 0.18
N VAL A 86 14.46 0.70 -0.55
CA VAL A 86 13.32 1.48 -0.08
C VAL A 86 12.08 1.13 -0.90
N ILE A 87 11.02 0.71 -0.21
CA ILE A 87 9.73 0.34 -0.78
C ILE A 87 8.70 1.43 -0.46
N LEU A 88 8.12 2.04 -1.49
CA LEU A 88 7.07 3.04 -1.35
C LEU A 88 5.70 2.38 -1.46
N VAL A 89 4.88 2.47 -0.41
CA VAL A 89 3.53 1.89 -0.37
C VAL A 89 2.51 3.02 -0.43
N SER A 90 1.93 3.23 -1.62
CA SER A 90 1.08 4.39 -1.93
C SER A 90 -0.43 4.09 -1.96
N ASN A 91 -0.89 3.06 -1.23
CA ASN A 91 -2.32 2.69 -1.19
C ASN A 91 -3.16 3.62 -0.31
N GLY A 92 -2.52 4.45 0.51
CA GLY A 92 -3.15 5.45 1.38
C GLY A 92 -2.96 6.89 0.90
N GLY A 93 -3.48 7.83 1.70
CA GLY A 93 -3.31 9.26 1.49
C GLY A 93 -4.13 9.85 0.35
N THR A 94 -3.88 11.13 0.10
CA THR A 94 -4.43 11.84 -1.06
C THR A 94 -3.48 11.68 -2.26
N LYS A 95 -3.99 11.89 -3.48
CA LYS A 95 -3.15 11.87 -4.70
C LYS A 95 -1.91 12.78 -4.58
N PRO A 96 -2.01 14.03 -4.09
CA PRO A 96 -0.83 14.86 -3.86
C PRO A 96 0.20 14.24 -2.92
N MET A 97 -0.22 13.55 -1.86
CA MET A 97 0.71 12.87 -0.94
C MET A 97 1.40 11.69 -1.61
N GLN A 98 0.68 10.92 -2.43
CA GLN A 98 1.26 9.81 -3.19
C GLN A 98 2.30 10.31 -4.19
N ILE A 99 2.00 11.38 -4.92
CA ILE A 99 2.96 12.03 -5.82
C ILE A 99 4.18 12.54 -5.03
N ALA A 100 3.96 13.18 -3.88
CA ALA A 100 5.04 13.65 -3.02
C ALA A 100 5.93 12.51 -2.52
N LEU A 101 5.34 11.37 -2.16
CA LEU A 101 6.09 10.17 -1.76
C LEU A 101 6.99 9.67 -2.89
N ILE A 102 6.44 9.56 -4.11
CA ILE A 102 7.17 9.07 -5.30
C ILE A 102 8.29 10.03 -5.71
N THR A 103 8.02 11.33 -5.68
CA THR A 103 8.98 12.37 -6.10
C THR A 103 9.99 12.71 -5.01
N GLY A 104 9.68 12.42 -3.76
CA GLY A 104 10.50 12.77 -2.61
C GLY A 104 11.64 11.79 -2.34
N ARG A 105 11.61 10.60 -2.94
CA ARG A 105 12.63 9.57 -2.71
C ARG A 105 12.70 8.56 -3.85
N ASN A 106 13.91 8.19 -4.24
CA ASN A 106 14.12 7.05 -5.13
C ASN A 106 13.82 5.75 -4.37
N GLY A 107 12.99 4.89 -4.97
CA GLY A 107 12.61 3.60 -4.39
C GLY A 107 11.69 2.82 -5.33
N SER A 108 11.40 1.57 -4.98
CA SER A 108 10.43 0.74 -5.72
C SER A 108 9.02 1.06 -5.25
N LEU A 109 8.14 1.47 -6.16
CA LEU A 109 6.76 1.81 -5.88
C LEU A 109 5.85 0.58 -5.97
N TYR A 110 5.05 0.35 -4.93
CA TYR A 110 4.03 -0.68 -4.90
C TYR A 110 2.66 -0.07 -4.61
N MET A 111 1.72 -0.35 -5.51
CA MET A 111 0.33 0.07 -5.39
C MET A 111 -0.57 -1.12 -5.74
N ILE A 112 -1.53 -1.42 -4.88
CA ILE A 112 -2.55 -2.42 -5.13
C ILE A 112 -3.74 -1.71 -5.75
N GLU A 113 -4.01 -2.01 -7.02
CA GLU A 113 -5.27 -1.65 -7.64
C GLU A 113 -6.39 -2.49 -7.01
N SER A 114 -7.23 -1.83 -6.21
CA SER A 114 -8.53 -2.39 -5.84
C SER A 114 -9.35 -2.55 -7.12
N LYS A 115 -9.39 -3.75 -7.70
CA LYS A 115 -10.41 -4.13 -8.69
C LYS A 115 -11.78 -4.04 -8.02
N ARG A 116 -12.42 -2.87 -8.03
CA ARG A 116 -13.84 -2.74 -7.71
C ARG A 116 -14.63 -3.36 -8.86
N SER A 117 -15.09 -4.58 -8.63
CA SER A 117 -16.36 -5.15 -9.10
C SER A 117 -16.94 -4.58 -10.41
N GLN A 118 -16.51 -5.12 -11.55
CA GLN A 118 -17.39 -5.22 -12.72
C GLN A 118 -18.37 -6.39 -12.53
N ILE A 119 -19.30 -6.26 -11.58
CA ILE A 119 -20.49 -7.14 -11.51
C ILE A 119 -21.70 -6.27 -11.15
N MET A 120 -22.40 -5.86 -12.23
CA MET A 120 -23.81 -5.40 -12.37
C MET A 120 -24.19 -4.05 -11.71
N SER A 121 -24.89 -3.14 -12.40
CA SER A 121 -26.01 -3.33 -13.34
C SER A 121 -26.06 -2.25 -14.43
N GLY A 122 -26.18 -2.65 -15.71
CA GLY A 122 -26.51 -1.72 -16.79
C GLY A 122 -26.22 -2.23 -18.21
N GLY A 123 -27.01 -3.19 -18.70
CA GLY A 123 -27.36 -3.33 -20.13
C GLY A 123 -26.33 -3.92 -21.11
N GLY A 124 -26.69 -5.04 -21.76
CA GLY A 124 -26.39 -5.22 -23.18
C GLY A 124 -25.36 -6.28 -23.61
N GLY A 125 -25.63 -7.55 -23.37
CA GLY A 125 -25.69 -8.55 -24.46
C GLY A 125 -24.42 -9.17 -25.07
N SER A 126 -23.18 -8.76 -24.78
CA SER A 126 -22.03 -9.27 -25.56
C SER A 126 -21.12 -10.32 -24.89
N ILE A 127 -20.95 -10.29 -23.56
CA ILE A 127 -19.87 -11.08 -22.90
C ILE A 127 -20.24 -12.56 -22.66
N ARG A 128 -21.53 -12.93 -22.66
CA ARG A 128 -21.95 -14.32 -22.38
C ARG A 128 -21.51 -15.33 -23.45
N LYS A 129 -21.31 -14.91 -24.70
CA LYS A 129 -20.90 -15.83 -25.78
C LYS A 129 -19.43 -16.25 -25.69
N GLU A 130 -18.59 -15.49 -25.00
CA GLU A 130 -17.14 -15.74 -24.95
C GLU A 130 -16.72 -16.67 -23.81
N LEU A 131 -17.53 -16.78 -22.76
CA LEU A 131 -17.32 -17.69 -21.63
C LEU A 131 -17.82 -19.13 -21.90
N ASP A 132 -18.90 -19.29 -22.67
CA ASP A 132 -19.41 -20.62 -23.04
C ASP A 132 -18.50 -21.32 -24.08
N ALA A 133 -17.83 -20.55 -24.95
CA ALA A 133 -16.89 -21.09 -25.94
C ALA A 133 -15.60 -21.66 -25.30
N ARG A 134 -15.19 -21.15 -24.13
CA ARG A 134 -14.00 -21.63 -23.40
C ARG A 134 -14.29 -22.81 -22.47
N ALA A 135 -15.53 -22.98 -22.02
CA ALA A 135 -15.92 -24.14 -21.21
C ALA A 135 -16.01 -25.45 -22.03
N HIS A 136 -16.26 -25.36 -23.34
CA HIS A 136 -16.34 -26.55 -24.20
C HIS A 136 -14.98 -27.11 -24.64
N ASN A 137 -13.92 -26.31 -24.72
CA ASN A 137 -12.59 -26.79 -25.14
C ASN A 137 -11.75 -27.44 -24.03
N ILE A 138 -12.13 -27.30 -22.76
CA ILE A 138 -11.40 -27.91 -21.64
C ILE A 138 -11.87 -29.36 -21.35
N ARG A 139 -13.05 -29.77 -21.86
CA ARG A 139 -13.54 -31.16 -21.71
C ARG A 139 -13.11 -32.12 -22.82
N ALA A 140 -12.48 -31.65 -23.90
CA ALA A 140 -12.06 -32.50 -25.02
C ALA A 140 -10.55 -32.84 -25.04
N ALA A 141 -9.75 -32.27 -24.13
CA ALA A 141 -8.30 -32.52 -24.04
C ALA A 141 -7.90 -33.41 -22.85
N GLY A 142 -8.88 -34.12 -22.27
CA GLY A 142 -8.72 -34.94 -21.07
C GLY A 142 -9.34 -36.33 -21.20
N THR A 143 -9.17 -36.97 -22.36
CA THR A 143 -9.34 -38.42 -22.59
C THR A 143 -8.38 -38.87 -23.68
#